data_AF-A0A7S3FK65-F1
#
_entry.id   AF-A0A7S3FK65-F1
#
_cell.length_a   1.000
_cell.length_b   1.000
_cell.length_c   1.000
_cell.angle_alpha   90.00
_cell.angle_beta   90.00
_cell.angle_gamma   90.00
#
_symmetry.space_group_name_H-M   'P 1'
#
loop_
_entity.id
_entity.type
_entity.pdbx_description
1 polymer ?
#
loop_
_entity_poly.entity_id
_entity_poly.type
_entity_poly.pdbx_seq_one_letter_code
_entity_poly.pdbx_strand_id
1 'polypeptide(L)'
;MITGDHAAIAKETCRQLGMGDNILLPDGLPTFDPTAEIPPTLGDDYGELIESTDGFAQVFPEHKFLIVEALRQKGYSCGMTGDGVNDAPALKKADVGIAVQGATDAARAAADLILTAPGLSVIVDAIILSRSIFQRMKNYVIYRVACTIQLLSFFFLAVLFVHPRKYNADFDESYFNLPVMALVLITILNDGTIISIAYDHVVPSPRPEKWNLKVLFSVATWLGFVAVASSMLLLHWALDSHNPNGFLQGTLGMDPLPYKQVMTLVYLKISLSDFMTVFTARTQGLFYTRAPGKLLFGAACVATGASTLLSAAWPFGETLESLSAGHVLFVWVYCVAWFLIQDLAKVAIYQVLFTFDVSGIRTEDEKCQARAQTTSPEARLTRLESEVSDIQKFMAMAKASDYKAIELASNTGM
;
A
#
# COMPACT_ATOMS: atom_id res chain seq x y z
N MET A 1 -21.72 -18.14 -5.92
CA MET A 1 -21.48 -19.29 -6.82
C MET A 1 -21.99 -18.96 -8.22
N ILE A 2 -21.30 -19.40 -9.28
CA ILE A 2 -21.78 -19.25 -10.66
C ILE A 2 -21.64 -20.63 -11.33
N THR A 3 -22.76 -21.29 -11.64
CA THR A 3 -22.75 -22.66 -12.22
C THR A 3 -23.81 -22.86 -13.31
N GLY A 4 -23.50 -23.73 -14.27
CA GLY A 4 -24.46 -24.22 -15.26
C GLY A 4 -25.41 -25.30 -14.71
N ASP A 5 -25.18 -25.80 -13.49
CA ASP A 5 -26.01 -26.84 -12.88
C ASP A 5 -27.41 -26.34 -12.53
N HIS A 6 -28.34 -27.29 -12.32
CA HIS A 6 -29.67 -27.00 -11.82
C HIS A 6 -29.65 -26.27 -10.47
N ALA A 7 -30.58 -25.34 -10.27
CA ALA A 7 -30.68 -24.52 -9.07
C ALA A 7 -30.75 -25.32 -7.76
N ALA A 8 -31.40 -26.48 -7.76
CA ALA A 8 -31.46 -27.36 -6.59
C ALA A 8 -30.06 -27.86 -6.15
N ILE A 9 -29.20 -28.21 -7.11
CA ILE A 9 -27.83 -28.67 -6.85
C ILE A 9 -26.97 -27.50 -6.35
N ALA A 10 -27.10 -26.34 -7.01
CA ALA A 10 -26.37 -25.14 -6.62
C ALA A 10 -26.72 -24.70 -5.18
N LYS A 11 -28.01 -24.67 -4.83
CA LYS A 11 -28.49 -24.32 -3.49
C LYS A 11 -27.98 -25.29 -2.43
N GLU A 12 -28.09 -26.59 -2.66
CA GLU A 12 -27.63 -27.59 -1.69
C GLU A 12 -26.10 -27.54 -1.51
N THR A 13 -25.36 -27.36 -2.61
CA THR A 13 -23.89 -27.21 -2.56
C THR A 13 -23.49 -25.94 -1.80
N CYS A 14 -24.13 -24.80 -2.07
CA CYS A 14 -23.86 -23.56 -1.35
C CYS A 14 -24.20 -23.66 0.14
N ARG A 15 -25.29 -24.37 0.50
CA ARG A 15 -25.67 -24.65 1.89
C ARG A 15 -24.60 -25.47 2.61
N GLN A 16 -24.09 -26.54 1.98
CA GLN A 16 -23.02 -27.36 2.54
C GLN A 16 -21.69 -26.60 2.69
N LEU A 17 -21.41 -25.68 1.77
CA LEU A 17 -20.21 -24.83 1.82
C LEU A 17 -20.36 -23.61 2.73
N GLY A 18 -21.55 -23.34 3.28
CA GLY A 18 -21.81 -22.16 4.11
C GLY A 18 -21.83 -20.84 3.35
N MET A 19 -22.12 -20.86 2.04
CA MET A 19 -22.17 -19.66 1.19
C MET A 19 -23.54 -18.95 1.18
N GLY A 20 -24.56 -19.55 1.80
CA GLY A 20 -25.95 -19.09 1.75
C GLY A 20 -26.78 -19.84 0.71
N ASP A 21 -28.09 -19.57 0.66
CA ASP A 21 -29.06 -20.27 -0.21
C ASP A 21 -29.81 -19.33 -1.16
N ASN A 22 -29.47 -18.03 -1.16
CA ASN A 22 -30.01 -17.05 -2.09
C ASN A 22 -29.38 -17.22 -3.48
N ILE A 23 -29.76 -18.30 -4.17
CA ILE A 23 -29.33 -18.61 -5.54
C ILE A 23 -30.47 -18.30 -6.49
N LEU A 24 -30.20 -17.41 -7.45
CA LEU A 24 -31.15 -16.97 -8.46
C LEU A 24 -30.92 -17.66 -9.81
N LEU A 25 -31.99 -17.70 -10.60
CA LEU A 25 -31.91 -18.05 -12.02
C LEU A 25 -31.49 -16.80 -12.82
N PRO A 26 -30.92 -16.98 -14.03
CA PRO A 26 -30.47 -15.86 -14.84
C PRO A 26 -31.64 -15.13 -15.53
N ASP A 27 -32.90 -15.53 -15.32
CA ASP A 27 -34.07 -14.92 -15.97
C ASP A 27 -34.24 -13.43 -15.63
N GLY A 28 -33.65 -12.96 -14.52
CA GLY A 28 -33.58 -11.55 -14.15
C GLY A 28 -32.36 -10.81 -14.71
N LEU A 29 -31.44 -11.51 -15.38
CA LEU A 29 -30.28 -10.95 -16.05
C LEU A 29 -30.57 -10.80 -17.56
N PRO A 30 -30.04 -9.77 -18.19
CA PRO A 30 -30.20 -9.56 -19.62
C PRO A 30 -29.38 -10.59 -20.40
N THR A 31 -29.94 -11.10 -21.50
CA THR A 31 -29.19 -11.88 -22.49
C THR A 31 -28.52 -10.90 -23.47
N PHE A 32 -27.19 -10.91 -23.51
CA PHE A 32 -26.43 -10.07 -24.43
C PHE A 32 -25.74 -10.91 -25.50
N ASP A 33 -25.71 -10.35 -26.71
CA ASP A 33 -24.84 -10.85 -27.77
C ASP A 33 -23.39 -10.44 -27.44
N PRO A 34 -22.44 -11.38 -27.35
CA PRO A 34 -21.03 -11.08 -27.08
C PRO A 34 -20.35 -10.20 -28.15
N THR A 35 -20.99 -9.95 -29.29
CA THR A 35 -20.52 -9.02 -30.34
C THR A 35 -21.06 -7.60 -30.21
N ALA A 36 -22.06 -7.36 -29.35
CA ALA A 36 -22.63 -6.04 -29.11
C ALA A 36 -21.75 -5.21 -28.15
N GLU A 37 -21.86 -3.88 -28.23
CA GLU A 37 -21.21 -3.00 -27.26
C GLU A 37 -21.80 -3.23 -25.86
N ILE A 38 -20.91 -3.37 -24.87
CA ILE A 38 -21.27 -3.57 -23.47
C ILE A 38 -21.95 -2.30 -22.97
N PRO A 39 -23.19 -2.35 -22.46
CA PRO A 39 -23.86 -1.17 -21.95
C PRO A 39 -23.12 -0.61 -20.73
N PRO A 40 -22.94 0.72 -20.63
CA PRO A 40 -22.30 1.34 -19.49
C PRO A 40 -23.17 1.32 -18.22
N THR A 41 -24.46 1.01 -18.34
CA THR A 41 -25.43 1.01 -17.22
C THR A 41 -25.61 -0.35 -16.58
N LEU A 42 -24.93 -1.40 -17.06
CA LEU A 42 -25.10 -2.77 -16.58
C LEU A 42 -24.89 -2.89 -15.06
N GLY A 43 -23.89 -2.18 -14.54
CA GLY A 43 -23.62 -2.06 -13.12
C GLY A 43 -24.79 -1.42 -12.37
N ASP A 44 -25.33 -0.31 -12.86
CA ASP A 44 -26.43 0.40 -12.19
C ASP A 44 -27.73 -0.39 -12.21
N ASP A 45 -28.05 -1.00 -13.36
CA ASP A 45 -29.30 -1.72 -13.60
C ASP A 45 -29.37 -3.06 -12.85
N TYR A 46 -28.25 -3.82 -12.81
CA TYR A 46 -28.23 -5.19 -12.29
C TYR A 46 -27.28 -5.41 -11.11
N GLY A 47 -26.40 -4.45 -10.82
CA GLY A 47 -25.37 -4.62 -9.80
C GLY A 47 -25.91 -4.79 -8.39
N GLU A 48 -27.03 -4.14 -8.03
CA GLU A 48 -27.66 -4.36 -6.72
C GLU A 48 -28.25 -5.77 -6.58
N LEU A 49 -28.88 -6.27 -7.64
CA LEU A 49 -29.38 -7.65 -7.69
C LEU A 49 -28.23 -8.64 -7.53
N ILE A 50 -27.14 -8.44 -8.29
CA ILE A 50 -25.94 -9.28 -8.25
C ILE A 50 -25.23 -9.19 -6.89
N GLU A 51 -25.21 -8.04 -6.23
CA GLU A 51 -24.61 -7.89 -4.90
C GLU A 51 -25.45 -8.56 -3.80
N SER A 52 -26.78 -8.56 -3.96
CA SER A 52 -27.71 -9.16 -2.98
C SER A 52 -27.78 -10.69 -3.05
N THR A 53 -27.29 -11.32 -4.12
CA THR A 53 -27.39 -12.77 -4.34
C THR A 53 -26.12 -13.52 -3.93
N ASP A 54 -26.28 -14.75 -3.45
CA ASP A 54 -25.17 -15.64 -3.13
C ASP A 54 -24.68 -16.42 -4.36
N GLY A 55 -25.45 -16.41 -5.45
CA GLY A 55 -25.04 -17.00 -6.71
C GLY A 55 -26.11 -17.12 -7.77
N PHE A 56 -25.68 -17.63 -8.92
CA PHE A 56 -26.53 -17.91 -10.07
C PHE A 56 -26.35 -19.35 -10.54
N ALA A 57 -27.46 -20.02 -10.81
CA ALA A 57 -27.51 -21.38 -11.34
C ALA A 57 -28.00 -21.39 -12.79
N GLN A 58 -27.79 -22.48 -13.52
CA GLN A 58 -28.17 -22.62 -14.94
C GLN A 58 -27.67 -21.46 -15.81
N VAL A 59 -26.49 -20.92 -15.51
CA VAL A 59 -25.92 -19.79 -16.25
C VAL A 59 -25.26 -20.23 -17.54
N PHE A 60 -25.52 -19.48 -18.62
CA PHE A 60 -24.80 -19.59 -19.87
C PHE A 60 -23.46 -18.82 -19.82
N PRO A 61 -22.49 -19.10 -20.71
CA PRO A 61 -21.22 -18.39 -20.79
C PRO A 61 -21.37 -16.86 -20.80
N GLU A 62 -22.37 -16.36 -21.54
CA GLU A 62 -22.67 -14.93 -21.68
C GLU A 62 -23.09 -14.32 -20.34
N HIS A 63 -23.88 -15.04 -19.55
CA HIS A 63 -24.29 -14.60 -18.22
C HIS A 63 -23.08 -14.47 -17.27
N LYS A 64 -22.11 -15.40 -17.34
CA LYS A 64 -20.89 -15.31 -16.50
C LYS A 64 -20.10 -14.04 -16.81
N PHE A 65 -19.94 -13.72 -18.09
CA PHE A 65 -19.28 -12.51 -18.54
C PHE A 65 -19.98 -11.24 -18.01
N LEU A 66 -21.31 -11.19 -18.11
CA LEU A 66 -22.11 -10.05 -17.69
C LEU A 66 -22.07 -9.82 -16.19
N ILE A 67 -22.15 -10.89 -15.40
CA ILE A 67 -22.05 -10.80 -13.93
C ILE A 67 -20.73 -10.18 -13.53
N VAL A 68 -19.62 -10.63 -14.14
CA VAL A 68 -18.28 -10.07 -13.88
C VAL A 68 -18.23 -8.61 -14.28
N GLU A 69 -18.75 -8.24 -15.45
CA GLU A 69 -18.68 -6.85 -15.91
C GLU A 69 -19.57 -5.91 -15.09
N ALA A 70 -20.77 -6.33 -14.68
CA ALA A 70 -21.65 -5.53 -13.84
C ALA A 70 -20.99 -5.22 -12.48
N LEU A 71 -20.33 -6.21 -11.87
CA LEU A 71 -19.58 -6.02 -10.63
C LEU A 71 -18.38 -5.07 -10.82
N ARG A 72 -17.68 -5.17 -11.96
CA ARG A 72 -16.58 -4.25 -12.30
C ARG A 72 -17.07 -2.82 -12.50
N GLN A 73 -18.20 -2.62 -13.18
CA GLN A 73 -18.84 -1.31 -13.34
C GLN A 73 -19.26 -0.70 -11.99
N LYS A 74 -19.72 -1.52 -11.03
CA LYS A 74 -19.95 -1.10 -9.62
C LYS A 74 -18.66 -0.78 -8.84
N GLY A 75 -17.49 -0.97 -9.44
CA GLY A 75 -16.19 -0.63 -8.88
C GLY A 75 -15.55 -1.72 -7.99
N TYR A 76 -16.05 -2.95 -8.07
CA TYR A 76 -15.43 -4.11 -7.42
C TYR A 76 -14.25 -4.64 -8.26
N SER A 77 -13.20 -5.09 -7.58
CA SER A 77 -12.14 -5.87 -8.22
C SER A 77 -12.58 -7.33 -8.26
N CYS A 78 -12.79 -7.86 -9.47
CA CYS A 78 -13.41 -9.16 -9.67
C CYS A 78 -12.37 -10.22 -10.03
N GLY A 79 -12.25 -11.22 -9.16
CA GLY A 79 -11.54 -12.46 -9.48
C GLY A 79 -12.54 -13.53 -9.92
N MET A 80 -12.29 -14.21 -11.04
CA MET A 80 -13.14 -15.29 -11.53
C MET A 80 -12.35 -16.59 -11.63
N THR A 81 -12.91 -17.68 -11.14
CA THR A 81 -12.36 -19.04 -11.32
C THR A 81 -13.11 -19.78 -12.42
N GLY A 82 -12.41 -20.57 -13.21
CA GLY A 82 -13.02 -21.39 -14.26
C GLY A 82 -12.13 -22.57 -14.67
N ASP A 83 -12.74 -23.55 -15.32
CA ASP A 83 -12.09 -24.80 -15.76
C ASP A 83 -12.35 -25.10 -17.24
N GLY A 84 -13.51 -24.72 -17.74
CA GLY A 84 -13.98 -25.02 -19.08
C GLY A 84 -13.72 -23.91 -20.11
N VAL A 85 -13.84 -24.29 -21.39
CA VAL A 85 -13.80 -23.36 -22.53
C VAL A 85 -14.89 -22.28 -22.42
N ASN A 86 -16.02 -22.65 -21.81
CA ASN A 86 -17.16 -21.79 -21.55
C ASN A 86 -16.85 -20.63 -20.59
N ASP A 87 -15.82 -20.77 -19.75
CA ASP A 87 -15.43 -19.73 -18.80
C ASP A 87 -14.43 -18.74 -19.41
N ALA A 88 -13.83 -19.06 -20.56
CA ALA A 88 -12.77 -18.27 -21.16
C ALA A 88 -13.13 -16.78 -21.37
N PRO A 89 -14.33 -16.43 -21.90
CA PRO A 89 -14.69 -15.01 -22.07
C PRO A 89 -14.75 -14.26 -20.73
N ALA A 90 -15.31 -14.89 -19.70
CA ALA A 90 -15.52 -14.28 -18.41
C ALA A 90 -14.22 -14.24 -17.57
N LEU A 91 -13.37 -15.26 -17.68
CA LEU A 91 -12.00 -15.27 -17.17
C LEU A 91 -11.18 -14.12 -17.75
N LYS A 92 -11.27 -13.90 -19.07
CA LYS A 92 -10.54 -12.84 -19.75
C LYS A 92 -11.04 -11.44 -19.36
N LYS A 93 -12.32 -11.34 -19.00
CA LYS A 93 -12.97 -10.07 -18.66
C LYS A 93 -12.79 -9.68 -17.19
N ALA A 94 -12.59 -10.64 -16.30
CA ALA A 94 -12.28 -10.42 -14.89
C ALA A 94 -11.00 -9.57 -14.74
N ASP A 95 -10.84 -8.92 -13.59
CA ASP A 95 -9.59 -8.22 -13.29
C ASP A 95 -8.46 -9.22 -12.98
N VAL A 96 -8.83 -10.42 -12.52
CA VAL A 96 -7.95 -11.58 -12.41
C VAL A 96 -8.72 -12.84 -12.79
N GLY A 97 -8.42 -13.42 -13.95
CA GLY A 97 -8.89 -14.74 -14.34
C GLY A 97 -8.03 -15.85 -13.71
N ILE A 98 -8.65 -16.85 -13.09
CA ILE A 98 -7.98 -17.95 -12.40
C ILE A 98 -8.41 -19.28 -13.02
N ALA A 99 -7.49 -19.95 -13.71
CA ALA A 99 -7.70 -21.31 -14.20
C ALA A 99 -7.34 -22.32 -13.10
N VAL A 100 -8.27 -23.22 -12.78
CA VAL A 100 -8.04 -24.26 -11.76
C VAL A 100 -7.08 -25.35 -12.27
N GLN A 101 -6.54 -26.15 -11.36
CA GLN A 101 -5.70 -27.28 -11.74
C GLN A 101 -6.51 -28.28 -12.60
N GLY A 102 -5.98 -28.62 -13.77
CA GLY A 102 -6.68 -29.50 -14.73
C GLY A 102 -7.64 -28.76 -15.67
N ALA A 103 -7.71 -27.43 -15.61
CA ALA A 103 -8.48 -26.64 -16.56
C ALA A 103 -8.05 -26.88 -18.02
N THR A 104 -9.01 -26.72 -18.94
CA THR A 104 -8.79 -26.82 -20.38
C THR A 104 -7.73 -25.84 -20.88
N ASP A 105 -7.08 -26.15 -22.02
CA ASP A 105 -6.09 -25.27 -22.64
C ASP A 105 -6.65 -23.87 -22.93
N ALA A 106 -7.91 -23.80 -23.36
CA ALA A 106 -8.60 -22.54 -23.62
C ALA A 106 -8.77 -21.70 -22.34
N ALA A 107 -9.20 -22.32 -21.23
CA ALA A 107 -9.33 -21.62 -19.94
C ALA A 107 -7.96 -21.15 -19.42
N ARG A 108 -6.92 -21.98 -19.54
CA ARG A 108 -5.54 -21.63 -19.15
C ARG A 108 -4.98 -20.48 -19.99
N ALA A 109 -5.29 -20.44 -21.29
CA ALA A 109 -4.87 -19.36 -22.17
C ALA A 109 -5.62 -18.04 -21.91
N ALA A 110 -6.84 -18.11 -21.39
CA ALA A 110 -7.66 -16.94 -21.06
C ALA A 110 -7.36 -16.35 -19.67
N ALA A 111 -6.91 -17.17 -18.72
CA ALA A 111 -6.64 -16.78 -17.34
C ALA A 111 -5.29 -16.06 -17.15
N ASP A 112 -5.22 -15.19 -16.13
CA ASP A 112 -3.99 -14.51 -15.70
C ASP A 112 -3.17 -15.35 -14.72
N LEU A 113 -3.84 -16.26 -13.98
CA LEU A 113 -3.22 -17.13 -12.99
C LEU A 113 -3.69 -18.57 -13.19
N ILE A 114 -2.73 -19.51 -13.20
CA ILE A 114 -3.00 -20.94 -13.34
C ILE A 114 -2.62 -21.63 -12.03
N LEU A 115 -3.59 -22.29 -11.40
CA LEU A 115 -3.36 -23.05 -10.19
C LEU A 115 -2.69 -24.39 -10.52
N THR A 116 -1.52 -24.63 -9.92
CA THR A 116 -0.77 -25.88 -10.05
C THR A 116 -1.19 -26.92 -9.01
N ALA A 117 -2.03 -26.52 -8.04
CA ALA A 117 -2.60 -27.36 -7.00
C ALA A 117 -4.13 -27.19 -6.97
N PRO A 118 -4.89 -28.21 -6.54
CA PRO A 118 -6.34 -28.15 -6.53
C PRO A 118 -6.87 -27.40 -5.31
N GLY A 119 -8.09 -26.86 -5.43
CA GLY A 119 -8.85 -26.28 -4.32
C GLY A 119 -8.81 -24.76 -4.21
N LEU A 120 -9.88 -24.19 -3.64
CA LEU A 120 -10.04 -22.75 -3.44
C LEU A 120 -9.11 -22.17 -2.37
N SER A 121 -8.56 -23.01 -1.47
CA SER A 121 -7.61 -22.58 -0.43
C SER A 121 -6.35 -21.95 -1.02
N VAL A 122 -5.88 -22.45 -2.17
CA VAL A 122 -4.71 -21.91 -2.87
C VAL A 122 -4.92 -20.46 -3.30
N ILE A 123 -6.17 -20.09 -3.64
CA ILE A 123 -6.52 -18.71 -4.00
C ILE A 123 -6.44 -17.81 -2.76
N VAL A 124 -6.86 -18.30 -1.59
CA VAL A 124 -6.74 -17.56 -0.32
C VAL A 124 -5.28 -17.29 0.00
N ASP A 125 -4.42 -18.30 -0.12
CA ASP A 125 -2.97 -18.15 0.10
C ASP A 125 -2.36 -17.15 -0.90
N ALA A 126 -2.76 -17.21 -2.17
CA ALA A 126 -2.32 -16.28 -3.20
C ALA A 126 -2.75 -14.83 -2.88
N ILE A 127 -3.97 -14.62 -2.38
CA ILE A 127 -4.46 -13.30 -1.98
C ILE A 127 -3.64 -12.76 -0.78
N ILE A 128 -3.39 -13.58 0.24
CA ILE A 128 -2.61 -13.18 1.42
C ILE A 128 -1.16 -12.81 1.02
N LEU A 129 -0.56 -13.62 0.14
CA LEU A 129 0.78 -13.36 -0.38
C LEU A 129 0.81 -12.08 -1.23
N SER A 130 -0.17 -11.90 -2.12
CA SER A 130 -0.30 -10.70 -2.96
C SER A 130 -0.40 -9.43 -2.10
N ARG A 131 -1.23 -9.44 -1.05
CA ARG A 131 -1.33 -8.32 -0.10
C ARG A 131 -0.04 -8.06 0.66
N SER A 132 0.73 -9.10 0.97
CA SER A 132 2.06 -8.96 1.57
C SER A 132 3.02 -8.28 0.60
N ILE A 133 3.06 -8.71 -0.66
CA ILE A 133 3.89 -8.09 -1.70
C ILE A 133 3.49 -6.62 -1.89
N PHE A 134 2.18 -6.34 -1.94
CA PHE A 134 1.65 -4.98 -2.07
C PHE A 134 2.13 -4.05 -0.95
N GLN A 135 2.12 -4.52 0.30
CA GLN A 135 2.66 -3.77 1.44
C GLN A 135 4.16 -3.50 1.32
N ARG A 136 4.95 -4.47 0.86
CA ARG A 136 6.39 -4.27 0.60
C ARG A 136 6.61 -3.21 -0.48
N MET A 137 5.83 -3.25 -1.55
CA MET A 137 5.89 -2.26 -2.63
C MET A 137 5.55 -0.86 -2.13
N LYS A 138 4.51 -0.69 -1.31
CA LYS A 138 4.17 0.62 -0.70
C LYS A 138 5.33 1.17 0.12
N ASN A 139 5.91 0.35 1.00
CA ASN A 139 7.06 0.76 1.83
C ASN A 139 8.27 1.14 0.97
N TYR A 140 8.55 0.38 -0.09
CA TYR A 140 9.61 0.67 -1.04
C TYR A 140 9.41 2.01 -1.76
N VAL A 141 8.21 2.30 -2.25
CA VAL A 141 7.95 3.57 -2.96
C VAL A 141 8.08 4.76 -2.00
N ILE A 142 7.55 4.66 -0.77
CA ILE A 142 7.70 5.72 0.25
C ILE A 142 9.18 6.00 0.50
N TYR A 143 9.96 4.94 0.74
CA TYR A 143 11.39 5.01 0.94
C TYR A 143 12.10 5.67 -0.24
N ARG A 144 11.88 5.14 -1.46
CA ARG A 144 12.61 5.56 -2.66
C ARG A 144 12.34 7.03 -2.98
N VAL A 145 11.09 7.45 -2.89
CA VAL A 145 10.71 8.86 -3.10
C VAL A 145 11.35 9.75 -2.05
N ALA A 146 11.32 9.37 -0.76
CA ALA A 146 11.92 10.15 0.31
C ALA A 146 13.44 10.35 0.10
N CYS A 147 14.18 9.30 -0.25
CA CYS A 147 15.62 9.40 -0.53
C CYS A 147 15.91 10.23 -1.79
N THR A 148 15.09 10.14 -2.84
CA THR A 148 15.24 11.01 -4.01
C THR A 148 15.04 12.48 -3.66
N ILE A 149 14.01 12.80 -2.86
CA ILE A 149 13.79 14.17 -2.36
C ILE A 149 14.96 14.63 -1.51
N GLN A 150 15.44 13.78 -0.59
CA GLN A 150 16.60 14.07 0.23
C GLN A 150 17.81 14.43 -0.61
N LEU A 151 18.22 13.54 -1.51
CA LEU A 151 19.45 13.70 -2.27
C LEU A 151 19.37 14.92 -3.20
N LEU A 152 18.34 15.01 -4.03
CA LEU A 152 18.22 16.09 -5.02
C LEU A 152 18.05 17.46 -4.35
N SER A 153 17.17 17.56 -3.35
CA SER A 153 16.91 18.84 -2.67
C SER A 153 18.10 19.26 -1.83
N PHE A 154 18.79 18.33 -1.16
CA PHE A 154 20.02 18.64 -0.43
C PHE A 154 21.07 19.23 -1.35
N PHE A 155 21.40 18.55 -2.46
CA PHE A 155 22.44 19.06 -3.37
C PHE A 155 22.03 20.37 -4.04
N PHE A 156 20.76 20.49 -4.46
CA PHE A 156 20.25 21.73 -5.04
C PHE A 156 20.38 22.92 -4.07
N LEU A 157 19.95 22.76 -2.82
CA LEU A 157 20.03 23.81 -1.81
C LEU A 157 21.47 24.08 -1.37
N ALA A 158 22.29 23.04 -1.22
CA ALA A 158 23.70 23.17 -0.83
C ALA A 158 24.48 23.99 -1.86
N VAL A 159 24.35 23.66 -3.15
CA VAL A 159 25.07 24.35 -4.23
C VAL A 159 24.61 25.80 -4.36
N LEU A 160 23.32 26.07 -4.19
CA LEU A 160 22.75 27.41 -4.39
C LEU A 160 23.00 28.35 -3.21
N PHE A 161 22.81 27.88 -1.97
CA PHE A 161 22.83 28.74 -0.80
C PHE A 161 24.09 28.63 0.07
N VAL A 162 24.84 27.52 -0.02
CA VAL A 162 26.00 27.27 0.84
C VAL A 162 27.29 27.57 0.09
N HIS A 163 27.95 28.65 0.51
CA HIS A 163 29.27 29.05 0.01
C HIS A 163 30.32 28.81 1.09
N PRO A 164 31.13 27.74 0.99
CA PRO A 164 32.13 27.39 1.99
C PRO A 164 33.07 28.56 2.33
N ARG A 165 33.54 29.30 1.31
CA ARG A 165 34.42 30.47 1.48
C ARG A 165 33.88 31.56 2.43
N LYS A 166 32.57 31.65 2.66
CA LYS A 166 32.00 32.59 3.64
C LYS A 166 32.20 32.15 5.09
N TYR A 167 32.40 30.86 5.33
CA TYR A 167 32.59 30.29 6.66
C TYR A 167 34.07 30.32 7.05
N ASN A 168 34.96 29.95 6.13
CA ASN A 168 36.40 30.07 6.33
C ASN A 168 37.06 30.53 5.02
N ALA A 169 37.93 31.54 5.13
CA ALA A 169 38.71 32.06 4.01
C ALA A 169 39.71 31.02 3.46
N ASP A 170 40.08 30.03 4.28
CA ASP A 170 40.99 28.94 3.91
C ASP A 170 40.33 27.87 3.03
N PHE A 171 39.00 27.94 2.81
CA PHE A 171 38.32 27.05 1.88
C PHE A 171 38.45 27.58 0.45
N ASP A 172 39.22 26.87 -0.37
CA ASP A 172 39.49 27.23 -1.78
C ASP A 172 38.22 27.29 -2.65
N GLU A 173 37.21 26.48 -2.32
CA GLU A 173 36.00 26.29 -3.12
C GLU A 173 34.92 27.34 -2.83
N SER A 174 34.39 27.94 -3.90
CA SER A 174 33.33 28.97 -3.80
C SER A 174 31.92 28.37 -3.66
N TYR A 175 31.73 27.12 -4.09
CA TYR A 175 30.46 26.41 -4.05
C TYR A 175 30.64 25.05 -3.39
N PHE A 176 29.60 24.59 -2.69
CA PHE A 176 29.59 23.23 -2.18
C PHE A 176 29.62 22.23 -3.36
N ASN A 177 30.55 21.28 -3.29
CA ASN A 177 30.68 20.20 -4.26
C ASN A 177 30.96 18.91 -3.50
N LEU A 178 30.40 17.78 -3.93
CA LEU A 178 30.73 16.46 -3.42
C LEU A 178 31.26 15.61 -4.58
N PRO A 179 32.38 14.87 -4.43
CA PRO A 179 32.97 14.14 -5.53
C PRO A 179 32.00 13.08 -6.03
N VAL A 180 31.94 12.90 -7.36
CA VAL A 180 31.02 11.94 -8.00
C VAL A 180 31.24 10.52 -7.46
N MET A 181 32.47 10.15 -7.10
CA MET A 181 32.77 8.86 -6.48
C MET A 181 32.01 8.63 -5.17
N ALA A 182 31.85 9.66 -4.33
CA ALA A 182 31.09 9.54 -3.08
C ALA A 182 29.60 9.29 -3.36
N LEU A 183 29.04 9.95 -4.38
CA LEU A 183 27.67 9.70 -4.84
C LEU A 183 27.49 8.27 -5.37
N VAL A 184 28.44 7.82 -6.20
CA VAL A 184 28.43 6.45 -6.74
C VAL A 184 28.47 5.42 -5.60
N LEU A 185 29.33 5.63 -4.59
CA LEU A 185 29.41 4.74 -3.42
C LEU A 185 28.10 4.73 -2.62
N ILE A 186 27.46 5.89 -2.41
CA ILE A 186 26.14 5.95 -1.78
C ILE A 186 25.13 5.12 -2.57
N THR A 187 25.07 5.28 -3.89
CA THR A 187 24.11 4.56 -4.73
C THR A 187 24.33 3.05 -4.73
N ILE A 188 25.58 2.59 -4.88
CA ILE A 188 25.92 1.15 -4.88
C ILE A 188 25.57 0.50 -3.55
N LEU A 189 25.91 1.14 -2.42
CA LEU A 189 25.60 0.61 -1.10
C LEU A 189 24.08 0.60 -0.83
N ASN A 190 23.36 1.59 -1.35
CA ASN A 190 21.91 1.66 -1.23
C ASN A 190 21.20 0.54 -2.01
N ASP A 191 21.63 0.24 -3.24
CA ASP A 191 21.02 -0.78 -4.10
C ASP A 191 21.01 -2.17 -3.46
N GLY A 192 22.10 -2.56 -2.78
CA GLY A 192 22.16 -3.82 -2.03
C GLY A 192 21.06 -3.93 -0.96
N THR A 193 20.75 -2.82 -0.27
CA THR A 193 19.69 -2.79 0.73
C THR A 193 18.29 -2.74 0.11
N ILE A 194 18.13 -2.10 -1.05
CA ILE A 194 16.84 -2.06 -1.76
C ILE A 194 16.36 -3.48 -2.09
N ILE A 195 17.26 -4.34 -2.57
CA ILE A 195 16.92 -5.73 -2.90
C ILE A 195 16.38 -6.48 -1.66
N SER A 196 16.92 -6.18 -0.48
CA SER A 196 16.50 -6.83 0.77
C SER A 196 15.09 -6.43 1.24
N ILE A 197 14.54 -5.30 0.78
CA ILE A 197 13.16 -4.84 1.11
C ILE A 197 12.13 -5.82 0.56
N ALA A 198 12.41 -6.48 -0.57
CA ALA A 198 11.53 -7.49 -1.16
C ALA A 198 11.29 -8.70 -0.24
N TYR A 199 12.20 -8.94 0.71
CA TYR A 199 12.15 -10.02 1.69
C TYR A 199 11.81 -9.54 3.10
N ASP A 200 11.39 -8.27 3.27
CA ASP A 200 11.03 -7.76 4.60
C ASP A 200 9.80 -8.47 5.17
N HIS A 201 9.74 -8.55 6.50
CA HIS A 201 8.56 -9.04 7.19
C HIS A 201 7.48 -7.95 7.14
N VAL A 202 6.29 -8.29 6.66
CA VAL A 202 5.14 -7.39 6.55
C VAL A 202 3.89 -8.09 7.03
N VAL A 203 2.93 -7.31 7.52
CA VAL A 203 1.60 -7.82 7.87
C VAL A 203 0.69 -7.51 6.68
N PRO A 204 0.09 -8.52 6.02
CA PRO A 204 -0.85 -8.29 4.94
C PRO A 204 -2.08 -7.56 5.49
N SER A 205 -2.64 -6.64 4.70
CA SER A 205 -3.89 -5.98 5.08
C SER A 205 -5.03 -7.02 5.15
N PRO A 206 -5.89 -6.98 6.19
CA PRO A 206 -7.07 -7.83 6.28
C PRO A 206 -8.12 -7.50 5.20
N ARG A 207 -8.07 -6.28 4.64
CA ARG A 207 -9.02 -5.81 3.63
C ARG A 207 -8.32 -5.58 2.28
N PRO A 208 -9.04 -5.65 1.15
CA PRO A 208 -8.51 -5.21 -0.13
C PRO A 208 -8.07 -3.74 -0.04
N GLU A 209 -6.85 -3.45 -0.50
CA GLU A 209 -6.32 -2.08 -0.53
C GLU A 209 -6.19 -1.60 -1.97
N LYS A 210 -6.34 -0.28 -2.16
CA LYS A 210 -6.03 0.41 -3.41
C LYS A 210 -4.84 1.35 -3.20
N TRP A 211 -4.13 1.68 -4.27
CA TRP A 211 -3.05 2.66 -4.21
C TRP A 211 -3.60 4.05 -3.92
N ASN A 212 -3.23 4.63 -2.77
CA ASN A 212 -3.44 6.05 -2.49
C ASN A 212 -2.11 6.81 -2.69
N LEU A 213 -1.81 7.13 -3.95
CA LEU A 213 -0.54 7.78 -4.31
C LEU A 213 -0.37 9.14 -3.65
N LYS A 214 -1.46 9.89 -3.42
CA LYS A 214 -1.40 11.21 -2.79
C LYS A 214 -0.92 11.12 -1.34
N VAL A 215 -1.48 10.20 -0.55
CA VAL A 215 -1.01 9.94 0.81
C VAL A 215 0.43 9.45 0.80
N LEU A 216 0.75 8.52 -0.11
CA LEU A 216 2.10 7.97 -0.25
C LEU A 216 3.13 9.07 -0.50
N PHE A 217 2.90 9.92 -1.50
CA PHE A 217 3.79 11.03 -1.84
C PHE A 217 3.86 12.07 -0.71
N SER A 218 2.76 12.31 -0.01
CA SER A 218 2.74 13.25 1.13
C SER A 218 3.65 12.78 2.26
N VAL A 219 3.54 11.51 2.65
CA VAL A 219 4.40 10.91 3.70
C VAL A 219 5.85 10.89 3.26
N ALA A 220 6.13 10.48 2.02
CA ALA A 220 7.49 10.44 1.49
C ALA A 220 8.14 11.83 1.42
N THR A 221 7.37 12.85 1.03
CA THR A 221 7.83 14.25 0.99
C THR A 221 8.19 14.76 2.37
N TRP A 222 7.38 14.43 3.38
CA TRP A 222 7.64 14.82 4.76
C TRP A 222 8.90 14.16 5.32
N LEU A 223 9.07 12.85 5.09
CA LEU A 223 10.30 12.11 5.44
C LEU A 223 11.53 12.73 4.76
N GLY A 224 11.44 12.98 3.45
CA GLY A 224 12.51 13.62 2.69
C GLY A 224 12.85 15.01 3.23
N PHE A 225 11.85 15.83 3.57
CA PHE A 225 12.05 17.17 4.13
C PHE A 225 12.81 17.15 5.46
N VAL A 226 12.45 16.27 6.40
CA VAL A 226 13.19 16.11 7.67
C VAL A 226 14.64 15.68 7.41
N ALA A 227 14.85 14.79 6.44
CA ALA A 227 16.18 14.34 6.07
C ALA A 227 17.03 15.44 5.40
N VAL A 228 16.43 16.31 4.57
CA VAL A 228 17.09 17.50 3.99
C VAL A 228 17.45 18.49 5.08
N ALA A 229 16.51 18.81 5.97
CA ALA A 229 16.72 19.77 7.05
C ALA A 229 17.87 19.33 7.97
N SER A 230 17.92 18.04 8.34
CA SER A 230 19.04 17.49 9.11
C SER A 230 20.36 17.49 8.32
N SER A 231 20.37 17.18 7.02
CA SER A 231 21.60 17.26 6.22
C SER A 231 22.13 18.69 6.12
N MET A 232 21.24 19.67 5.91
CA MET A 232 21.60 21.10 5.84
C MET A 232 22.14 21.61 7.17
N LEU A 233 21.51 21.25 8.28
CA LEU A 233 21.96 21.63 9.62
C LEU A 233 23.34 21.07 9.92
N LEU A 234 23.58 19.79 9.61
CA LEU A 234 24.90 19.19 9.81
C LEU A 234 25.96 19.84 8.93
N LEU A 235 25.65 20.12 7.66
CA LEU A 235 26.57 20.83 6.76
C LEU A 235 26.93 22.21 7.31
N HIS A 236 25.96 22.96 7.80
CA HIS A 236 26.18 24.27 8.41
C HIS A 236 27.13 24.18 9.62
N TRP A 237 26.87 23.24 10.54
CA TRP A 237 27.73 23.04 11.71
C TRP A 237 29.14 22.56 11.34
N ALA A 238 29.27 21.70 10.32
CA ALA A 238 30.56 21.21 9.86
C ALA A 238 31.40 22.34 9.24
N LEU A 239 30.79 23.25 8.48
CA LEU A 239 31.47 24.42 7.90
C LEU A 239 31.82 25.48 8.95
N ASP A 240 30.98 25.67 9.98
CA ASP A 240 31.23 26.58 11.10
C ASP A 240 32.17 25.99 12.18
N SER A 241 32.83 24.85 11.89
CA SER A 241 33.71 24.14 12.84
C SER A 241 34.93 24.95 13.31
N HIS A 242 35.34 25.96 12.56
CA HIS A 242 36.48 26.83 12.89
C HIS A 242 36.09 28.02 13.80
N ASN A 243 34.80 28.23 14.04
CA ASN A 243 34.32 29.30 14.87
C ASN A 243 34.33 28.86 16.35
N PRO A 244 35.06 29.56 17.24
CA PRO A 244 35.18 29.16 18.65
C PRO A 244 33.84 29.19 19.42
N ASN A 245 32.85 29.95 18.93
CA ASN A 245 31.49 29.97 19.48
C ASN A 245 30.53 29.01 18.76
N GLY A 246 31.01 28.29 17.73
CA GLY A 246 30.22 27.35 16.94
C GLY A 246 29.82 26.11 17.73
N PHE A 247 28.81 25.38 17.27
CA PHE A 247 28.28 24.23 18.00
C PHE A 247 29.31 23.11 18.21
N LEU A 248 30.09 22.78 17.17
CA LEU A 248 31.09 21.70 17.24
C LEU A 248 32.28 22.03 18.15
N GLN A 249 32.83 23.23 18.05
CA GLN A 249 34.00 23.64 18.83
C GLN A 249 33.60 24.14 20.22
N GLY A 250 32.58 25.00 20.32
CA GLY A 250 32.16 25.64 21.57
C GLY A 250 31.38 24.74 22.53
N THR A 251 30.48 23.89 22.02
CA THR A 251 29.68 22.99 22.88
C THR A 251 30.32 21.62 23.05
N LEU A 252 30.90 21.07 21.97
CA LEU A 252 31.39 19.70 21.93
C LEU A 252 32.91 19.58 22.02
N GLY A 253 33.65 20.69 21.92
CA GLY A 253 35.11 20.71 22.04
C GLY A 253 35.84 19.91 20.96
N MET A 254 35.22 19.73 19.78
CA MET A 254 35.81 18.96 18.68
C MET A 254 36.79 19.78 17.85
N ASP A 255 37.77 19.10 17.25
CA ASP A 255 38.78 19.72 16.40
C ASP A 255 38.16 20.33 15.13
N PRO A 256 38.69 21.47 14.65
CA PRO A 256 38.20 22.09 13.42
C PRO A 256 38.44 21.18 12.21
N LEU A 257 37.47 21.13 11.30
CA LEU A 257 37.46 20.19 10.18
C LEU A 257 37.87 20.88 8.87
N PRO A 258 38.93 20.43 8.19
CA PRO A 258 39.24 20.92 6.85
C PRO A 258 38.11 20.53 5.86
N TYR A 259 37.99 21.28 4.77
CA TYR A 259 36.88 21.13 3.83
C TYR A 259 36.72 19.69 3.30
N LYS A 260 37.82 18.99 3.01
CA LYS A 260 37.80 17.59 2.56
C LYS A 260 37.19 16.64 3.60
N GLN A 261 37.42 16.88 4.89
CA GLN A 261 36.80 16.09 5.96
C GLN A 261 35.32 16.45 6.16
N VAL A 262 34.93 17.70 5.94
CA VAL A 262 33.50 18.11 5.92
C VAL A 262 32.75 17.34 4.83
N MET A 263 33.34 17.18 3.65
CA MET A 263 32.75 16.40 2.56
C MET A 263 32.61 14.92 2.92
N THR A 264 33.61 14.31 3.56
CA THR A 264 33.54 12.94 4.09
C THR A 264 32.43 12.77 5.14
N LEU A 265 32.29 13.77 6.01
CA LEU A 265 31.26 13.82 7.05
C LEU A 265 29.86 13.87 6.44
N VAL A 266 29.66 14.69 5.41
CA VAL A 266 28.40 14.76 4.65
C VAL A 266 28.11 13.45 3.92
N TYR A 267 29.12 12.84 3.29
CA TYR A 267 28.98 11.52 2.67
C TYR A 267 28.49 10.47 3.67
N LEU A 268 29.13 10.39 4.85
CA LEU A 268 28.75 9.46 5.90
C LEU A 268 27.31 9.72 6.36
N LYS A 269 26.94 10.98 6.60
CA LYS A 269 25.58 11.32 7.03
C LYS A 269 24.54 10.90 6.00
N ILE A 270 24.71 11.27 4.73
CA ILE A 270 23.74 10.95 3.68
C ILE A 270 23.60 9.43 3.58
N SER A 271 24.72 8.71 3.59
CA SER A 271 24.70 7.25 3.52
C SER A 271 23.97 6.61 4.70
N LEU A 272 24.26 7.00 5.95
CA LEU A 272 23.57 6.46 7.13
C LEU A 272 22.08 6.84 7.18
N SER A 273 21.76 8.09 6.83
CA SER A 273 20.41 8.65 6.81
C SER A 273 19.49 7.87 5.86
N ASP A 274 19.98 7.50 4.67
CA ASP A 274 19.23 6.71 3.71
C ASP A 274 18.84 5.35 4.31
N PHE A 275 19.78 4.63 4.92
CA PHE A 275 19.50 3.33 5.52
C PHE A 275 18.51 3.43 6.69
N MET A 276 18.68 4.42 7.56
CA MET A 276 17.75 4.66 8.67
C MET A 276 16.34 5.02 8.18
N THR A 277 16.23 5.71 7.04
CA THR A 277 14.95 6.03 6.41
C THR A 277 14.18 4.78 5.97
N VAL A 278 14.87 3.72 5.53
CA VAL A 278 14.23 2.42 5.22
C VAL A 278 13.47 1.87 6.44
N PHE A 279 14.07 1.93 7.63
CA PHE A 279 13.45 1.42 8.86
C PHE A 279 12.21 2.22 9.25
N THR A 280 12.25 3.54 9.05
CA THR A 280 11.12 4.43 9.28
C THR A 280 9.98 4.16 8.29
N ALA A 281 10.31 4.02 7.00
CA ALA A 281 9.34 3.84 5.91
C ALA A 281 8.62 2.49 5.93
N ARG A 282 9.14 1.47 6.63
CA ARG A 282 8.54 0.12 6.69
C ARG A 282 7.19 0.07 7.42
N THR A 283 6.95 1.03 8.32
CA THR A 283 5.83 1.02 9.28
C THR A 283 5.02 2.31 9.16
N GLN A 284 3.71 2.21 9.37
CA GLN A 284 2.84 3.38 9.51
C GLN A 284 2.90 3.96 10.94
N GLY A 285 2.94 3.09 11.95
CA GLY A 285 3.21 3.45 13.35
C GLY A 285 4.70 3.64 13.63
N LEU A 286 5.11 3.57 14.90
CA LEU A 286 6.52 3.74 15.28
C LEU A 286 7.40 2.60 14.75
N PHE A 287 8.69 2.88 14.50
CA PHE A 287 9.62 1.93 13.87
C PHE A 287 9.72 0.60 14.62
N TYR A 288 9.59 0.62 15.96
CA TYR A 288 9.70 -0.57 16.82
C TYR A 288 8.44 -1.45 16.83
N THR A 289 7.34 -1.02 16.20
CA THR A 289 6.10 -1.80 16.12
C THR A 289 6.32 -3.12 15.39
N ARG A 290 7.27 -3.15 14.44
CA ARG A 290 7.57 -4.34 13.63
C ARG A 290 9.06 -4.53 13.51
N ALA A 291 9.55 -5.67 14.00
CA ALA A 291 10.95 -6.05 13.84
C ALA A 291 11.31 -6.22 12.35
N PRO A 292 12.54 -5.84 11.95
CA PRO A 292 12.98 -5.99 10.58
C PRO A 292 13.21 -7.45 10.18
N GLY A 293 12.99 -7.76 8.89
CA GLY A 293 13.44 -9.03 8.32
C GLY A 293 14.96 -9.20 8.48
N LYS A 294 15.42 -10.44 8.72
CA LYS A 294 16.83 -10.75 8.98
C LYS A 294 17.76 -10.31 7.84
N LEU A 295 17.33 -10.52 6.59
CA LEU A 295 18.07 -10.11 5.39
C LEU A 295 18.22 -8.60 5.29
N LEU A 296 17.15 -7.85 5.57
CA LEU A 296 17.16 -6.40 5.54
C LEU A 296 18.03 -5.81 6.65
N PHE A 297 17.94 -6.35 7.87
CA PHE A 297 18.81 -5.93 8.95
C PHE A 297 20.28 -6.23 8.65
N GLY A 298 20.58 -7.45 8.15
CA GLY A 298 21.94 -7.82 7.74
C GLY A 298 22.51 -6.91 6.65
N ALA A 299 21.72 -6.63 5.60
CA ALA A 299 22.12 -5.73 4.52
C ALA A 299 22.38 -4.31 5.04
N ALA A 300 21.52 -3.80 5.93
CA ALA A 300 21.72 -2.48 6.55
C ALA A 300 23.00 -2.43 7.40
N CYS A 301 23.30 -3.47 8.20
CA CYS A 301 24.54 -3.54 8.98
C CYS A 301 25.78 -3.56 8.09
N VAL A 302 25.76 -4.35 7.01
CA VAL A 302 26.88 -4.40 6.04
C VAL A 302 27.06 -3.05 5.36
N ALA A 303 25.98 -2.41 4.90
CA ALA A 303 26.06 -1.17 4.17
C ALA A 303 26.49 0.01 5.07
N THR A 304 25.89 0.16 6.25
CA THR A 304 26.28 1.20 7.23
C THR A 304 27.70 0.97 7.77
N GLY A 305 28.10 -0.28 7.98
CA GLY A 305 29.47 -0.65 8.33
C GLY A 305 30.46 -0.29 7.23
N ALA A 306 30.15 -0.62 5.97
CA ALA A 306 30.98 -0.27 4.82
C ALA A 306 31.12 1.25 4.66
N SER A 307 30.03 2.02 4.76
CA SER A 307 30.09 3.50 4.71
C SER A 307 30.94 4.08 5.84
N THR A 308 30.83 3.51 7.04
CA THR A 308 31.63 3.92 8.20
C THR A 308 33.12 3.63 7.97
N LEU A 309 33.47 2.44 7.50
CA LEU A 309 34.85 2.07 7.17
C LEU A 309 35.43 2.94 6.05
N LEU A 310 34.64 3.21 5.01
CA LEU A 310 35.04 4.10 3.92
C LEU A 310 35.28 5.53 4.40
N SER A 311 34.45 6.04 5.32
CA SER A 311 34.66 7.37 5.91
C SER A 311 35.90 7.47 6.81
N ALA A 312 36.27 6.37 7.47
CA ALA A 312 37.41 6.33 8.39
C ALA A 312 38.76 6.09 7.68
N ALA A 313 38.77 5.34 6.57
CA ALA A 313 40.01 4.97 5.88
C ALA A 313 40.22 5.64 4.51
N TRP A 314 39.15 6.19 3.91
CA TRP A 314 39.06 6.72 2.54
C TRP A 314 40.19 6.27 1.57
N PRO A 315 40.05 5.11 0.90
CA PRO A 315 41.12 4.55 0.06
C PRO A 315 41.25 5.21 -1.32
N PHE A 316 40.34 6.12 -1.69
CA PHE A 316 40.20 6.65 -3.05
C PHE A 316 40.90 8.00 -3.25
N GLY A 317 42.23 8.01 -3.12
CA GLY A 317 43.10 9.14 -3.47
C GLY A 317 42.84 10.44 -2.69
N GLU A 318 43.37 11.58 -3.17
CA GLU A 318 43.31 12.90 -2.50
C GLU A 318 41.95 13.60 -2.58
N THR A 319 40.89 12.92 -3.02
CA THR A 319 39.57 13.54 -3.25
C THR A 319 38.88 13.90 -1.94
N LEU A 320 38.96 13.02 -0.94
CA LEU A 320 38.46 13.23 0.42
C LEU A 320 39.53 12.82 1.42
N GLU A 321 39.37 13.26 2.66
CA GLU A 321 40.25 12.90 3.78
C GLU A 321 39.52 12.01 4.78
N SER A 322 40.29 11.18 5.48
CA SER A 322 39.77 10.30 6.53
C SER A 322 39.24 11.12 7.70
N LEU A 323 38.17 10.60 8.31
CA LEU A 323 37.54 11.22 9.46
C LEU A 323 38.03 10.56 10.75
N SER A 324 38.33 11.37 11.78
CA SER A 324 38.68 10.84 13.10
C SER A 324 37.53 10.03 13.72
N ALA A 325 37.84 9.09 14.62
CA ALA A 325 36.83 8.28 15.29
C ALA A 325 35.79 9.10 16.08
N GLY A 326 36.18 10.24 16.67
CA GLY A 326 35.27 11.11 17.41
C GLY A 326 34.18 11.72 16.53
N HIS A 327 34.58 12.25 15.37
CA HIS A 327 33.67 12.79 14.37
C HIS A 327 32.76 11.72 13.73
N VAL A 328 33.28 10.51 13.49
CA VAL A 328 32.46 9.37 13.02
C VAL A 328 31.37 9.03 14.04
N LEU A 329 31.73 8.93 15.32
CA LEU A 329 30.78 8.65 16.40
C LEU A 329 29.72 9.76 16.52
N PHE A 330 30.13 11.03 16.40
CA PHE A 330 29.20 12.16 16.40
C PHE A 330 28.16 12.04 15.29
N VAL A 331 28.58 11.72 14.05
CA VAL A 331 27.65 11.55 12.93
C VAL A 331 26.68 10.39 13.19
N TRP A 332 27.14 9.28 13.76
CA TRP A 332 26.27 8.17 14.15
C TRP A 332 25.20 8.59 15.17
N VAL A 333 25.60 9.25 16.25
CA VAL A 333 24.67 9.75 17.28
C VAL A 333 23.69 10.74 16.68
N TYR A 334 24.17 11.65 15.83
CA TYR A 334 23.35 12.62 15.12
C TYR A 334 22.31 11.93 14.22
N CYS A 335 22.72 10.96 13.41
CA CYS A 335 21.83 10.20 12.54
C CYS A 335 20.78 9.42 13.34
N VAL A 336 21.15 8.77 14.44
CA VAL A 336 20.20 8.06 15.30
C VAL A 336 19.18 9.03 15.92
N ALA A 337 19.63 10.19 16.42
CA ALA A 337 18.72 11.20 16.98
C ALA A 337 17.72 11.70 15.93
N TRP A 338 18.19 12.02 14.72
CA TRP A 338 17.32 12.47 13.63
C TRP A 338 16.44 11.36 13.06
N PHE A 339 16.89 10.11 13.08
CA PHE A 339 16.05 8.95 12.75
C PHE A 339 14.83 8.86 13.67
N LEU A 340 15.01 9.04 14.99
CA LEU A 340 13.89 9.03 15.94
C LEU A 340 12.94 10.20 15.69
N ILE A 341 13.46 11.41 15.42
CA ILE A 341 12.66 12.59 15.06
C ILE A 341 11.88 12.32 13.78
N GLN A 342 12.53 11.74 12.77
CA GLN A 342 11.91 11.41 11.48
C GLN A 342 10.80 10.37 11.62
N ASP A 343 10.98 9.36 12.50
CA ASP A 343 9.94 8.38 12.79
C ASP A 343 8.73 8.99 13.51
N LEU A 344 8.95 9.88 14.48
CA LEU A 344 7.88 10.63 15.14
C LEU A 344 7.15 11.55 14.14
N ALA A 345 7.90 12.24 13.29
CA ALA A 345 7.37 13.12 12.26
C ALA A 345 6.48 12.35 11.26
N LYS A 346 6.88 11.12 10.91
CA LYS A 346 6.08 10.20 10.09
C LYS A 346 4.75 9.83 10.77
N VAL A 347 4.77 9.46 12.05
CA VAL A 347 3.55 9.12 12.78
C VAL A 347 2.61 10.31 12.87
N ALA A 348 3.15 11.50 13.14
CA ALA A 348 2.38 12.74 13.17
C ALA A 348 1.71 13.04 11.82
N ILE A 349 2.43 12.90 10.69
CA ILE A 349 1.82 13.15 9.37
C ILE A 349 0.74 12.12 9.04
N TYR A 350 0.90 10.84 9.40
CA TYR A 350 -0.17 9.85 9.24
C TYR A 350 -1.42 10.22 10.04
N GLN A 351 -1.27 10.69 11.28
CA GLN A 351 -2.39 11.15 12.10
C GLN A 351 -3.08 12.37 11.50
N VAL A 352 -2.31 13.35 11.00
CA VAL A 352 -2.84 14.54 10.32
C VAL A 352 -3.62 14.14 9.07
N LEU A 353 -3.02 13.31 8.20
CA LEU A 353 -3.67 12.86 6.95
C LEU A 353 -4.97 12.09 7.22
N PHE A 354 -5.01 11.28 8.27
CA PHE A 354 -6.21 10.56 8.69
C PHE A 354 -7.28 11.50 9.26
N THR A 355 -6.88 12.46 10.10
CA THR A 355 -7.81 13.41 10.75
C THR A 355 -8.49 14.33 9.74
N PHE A 356 -7.72 14.87 8.79
CA PHE A 356 -8.21 15.74 7.73
C PHE A 356 -8.77 15.00 6.50
N ASP A 357 -8.84 13.66 6.56
CA ASP A 357 -9.31 12.79 5.48
C ASP A 357 -8.70 13.12 4.10
N VAL A 358 -7.39 13.37 4.09
CA VAL A 358 -6.70 13.77 2.87
C VAL A 358 -6.75 12.63 1.87
N SER A 359 -7.34 12.91 0.70
CA SER A 359 -7.55 11.92 -0.36
C SER A 359 -8.43 10.74 0.06
N GLY A 360 -9.39 10.97 0.97
CA GLY A 360 -10.41 10.00 1.34
C GLY A 360 -9.87 8.79 2.09
N ILE A 361 -8.71 8.90 2.75
CA ILE A 361 -8.11 7.76 3.46
C ILE A 361 -9.02 7.21 4.57
N ARG A 362 -9.75 8.07 5.27
CA ARG A 362 -10.72 7.70 6.29
C ARG A 362 -12.02 7.24 5.63
N THR A 363 -12.53 8.03 4.68
CA THR A 363 -13.79 7.70 3.98
C THR A 363 -13.72 6.34 3.26
N GLU A 364 -12.59 6.00 2.62
CA GLU A 364 -12.43 4.70 1.96
C GLU A 364 -12.27 3.56 2.95
N ASP A 365 -11.59 3.75 4.08
CA ASP A 365 -11.52 2.71 5.12
C ASP A 365 -12.91 2.48 5.75
N GLU A 366 -13.67 3.54 6.01
CA GLU A 366 -15.07 3.47 6.47
C GLU A 366 -15.97 2.74 5.47
N LYS A 367 -15.86 3.04 4.16
CA LYS A 367 -16.60 2.30 3.12
C LYS A 367 -16.21 0.83 3.07
N CYS A 368 -14.92 0.51 3.16
CA CYS A 368 -14.45 -0.88 3.22
C CYS A 368 -14.97 -1.59 4.47
N GLN A 369 -15.05 -0.90 5.61
CA GLN A 369 -15.63 -1.44 6.85
C GLN A 369 -17.13 -1.68 6.72
N ALA A 370 -17.88 -0.71 6.19
CA ALA A 370 -19.31 -0.85 5.96
C ALA A 370 -19.62 -2.02 5.02
N ARG A 371 -18.87 -2.17 3.91
CA ARG A 371 -19.02 -3.29 2.97
C ARG A 371 -18.66 -4.65 3.58
N ALA A 372 -17.64 -4.69 4.44
CA ALA A 372 -17.28 -5.92 5.15
C ALA A 372 -18.36 -6.32 6.19
N GLN A 373 -19.01 -5.33 6.80
CA GLN A 373 -20.10 -5.58 7.73
C GLN A 373 -21.36 -6.08 7.01
N THR A 374 -21.77 -5.47 5.89
CA THR A 374 -22.96 -5.90 5.12
C THR A 374 -22.85 -7.31 4.55
N THR A 375 -21.64 -7.79 4.28
CA THR A 375 -21.38 -9.16 3.79
C THR A 375 -21.24 -10.19 4.90
N SER A 376 -21.22 -9.78 6.17
CA SER A 376 -21.09 -10.70 7.31
C SER A 376 -22.37 -11.53 7.55
N PRO A 377 -22.24 -12.78 8.04
CA PRO A 377 -23.39 -13.63 8.36
C PRO A 377 -24.37 -12.99 9.36
N GLU A 378 -23.84 -12.24 10.33
CA GLU A 378 -24.66 -11.54 11.34
C GLU A 378 -25.47 -10.40 10.73
N ALA A 379 -24.86 -9.58 9.86
CA ALA A 379 -25.59 -8.51 9.19
C ALA A 379 -26.67 -9.02 8.23
N ARG A 380 -26.44 -10.18 7.60
CA ARG A 380 -27.47 -10.87 6.81
C ARG A 380 -28.66 -11.28 7.68
N LEU A 381 -28.40 -11.79 8.89
CA LEU A 381 -29.45 -12.14 9.85
C LEU A 381 -30.29 -10.91 10.23
N THR A 382 -29.62 -9.80 10.58
CA THR A 382 -30.29 -8.55 10.96
C THR A 382 -31.13 -7.98 9.80
N ARG A 383 -30.65 -8.08 8.57
CA ARG A 383 -31.39 -7.65 7.38
C ARG A 383 -32.65 -8.50 7.17
N LEU A 384 -32.52 -9.84 7.25
CA LEU A 384 -33.64 -10.77 7.16
C LEU A 384 -34.67 -10.51 8.26
N GLU A 385 -34.25 -10.26 9.50
CA GLU A 385 -35.15 -9.91 10.60
C GLU A 385 -35.93 -8.61 10.31
N SER A 386 -35.29 -7.60 9.71
CA SER A 386 -35.95 -6.36 9.32
C SER A 386 -36.98 -6.57 8.21
N GLU A 387 -36.64 -7.35 7.19
CA GLU A 387 -37.54 -7.66 6.06
C GLU A 387 -38.73 -8.50 6.52
N VAL A 388 -38.52 -9.49 7.39
CA VAL A 388 -39.60 -10.26 8.00
C VAL A 388 -40.51 -9.37 8.84
N SER A 389 -39.96 -8.43 9.62
CA SER A 389 -40.73 -7.44 10.37
C SER A 389 -41.60 -6.58 9.44
N ASP A 390 -41.06 -6.12 8.33
CA ASP A 390 -41.79 -5.25 7.40
C ASP A 390 -42.88 -6.01 6.64
N ILE A 391 -42.62 -7.26 6.27
CA ILE A 391 -43.65 -8.17 5.71
C ILE A 391 -44.76 -8.42 6.73
N GLN A 392 -44.42 -8.63 8.02
CA GLN A 392 -45.42 -8.81 9.08
C GLN A 392 -46.28 -7.57 9.28
N LYS A 393 -45.68 -6.36 9.26
CA LYS A 393 -46.44 -5.10 9.29
C LYS A 393 -47.35 -4.95 8.07
N PHE A 394 -46.87 -5.29 6.89
CA PHE A 394 -47.66 -5.24 5.67
C PHE A 394 -48.85 -6.21 5.71
N MET A 395 -48.63 -7.46 6.15
CA MET A 395 -49.72 -8.43 6.33
C MET A 395 -50.73 -8.00 7.40
N ALA A 396 -50.27 -7.34 8.47
CA ALA A 396 -51.16 -6.79 9.49
C ALA A 396 -52.01 -5.63 8.92
N MET A 397 -51.42 -4.76 8.10
CA MET A 397 -52.15 -3.69 7.39
C MET A 397 -53.17 -4.24 6.38
N ALA A 398 -52.80 -5.27 5.61
CA ALA A 398 -53.70 -5.92 4.65
C ALA A 398 -54.89 -6.60 5.35
N LYS A 399 -54.64 -7.30 6.47
CA LYS A 399 -55.74 -7.82 7.30
C LYS A 399 -56.64 -6.69 7.83
N ALA A 400 -56.06 -5.58 8.30
CA ALA A 400 -56.85 -4.45 8.79
C ALA A 400 -57.69 -3.79 7.68
N SER A 401 -57.21 -3.75 6.43
CA SER A 401 -58.00 -3.27 5.29
C SER A 401 -59.13 -4.23 4.91
N ASP A 402 -58.88 -5.55 4.95
CA ASP A 402 -59.92 -6.56 4.68
C ASP A 402 -61.03 -6.53 5.73
N TYR A 403 -60.69 -6.36 7.02
CA TYR A 403 -61.68 -6.18 8.09
C TYR A 403 -62.53 -4.92 7.89
N LYS A 404 -61.91 -3.79 7.47
CA LYS A 404 -62.65 -2.57 7.13
C LYS A 404 -63.56 -2.74 5.91
N ALA A 405 -63.13 -3.49 4.90
CA ALA A 405 -63.93 -3.77 3.71
C ALA A 405 -65.14 -4.66 4.03
N ILE A 406 -64.96 -5.67 4.90
CA ILE A 406 -66.05 -6.54 5.39
C ILE A 406 -67.05 -5.75 6.25
N GLU A 407 -66.56 -4.85 7.11
CA GLU A 407 -67.40 -4.00 7.96
C GLU A 407 -68.22 -2.99 7.13
N LEU A 408 -67.64 -2.40 6.08
CA LEU A 408 -68.36 -1.55 5.11
C LEU A 408 -69.38 -2.33 4.27
N ALA A 409 -69.09 -3.58 3.90
CA ALA A 409 -70.04 -4.44 3.20
C ALA A 409 -71.20 -4.88 4.11
N SER A 410 -70.95 -5.05 5.42
CA SER A 410 -72.01 -5.34 6.39
C SER A 410 -72.94 -4.16 6.68
N ASN A 411 -72.43 -2.92 6.56
CA ASN A 411 -73.18 -1.70 6.80
C ASN A 411 -73.93 -1.15 5.58
N THR A 412 -73.66 -1.67 4.37
CA THR A 412 -74.36 -1.30 3.12
C THR A 412 -75.43 -2.32 2.70
N GLY A 413 -75.63 -3.38 3.49
CA GLY A 413 -76.78 -4.29 3.35
C GLY A 413 -78.02 -3.75 4.06
N MET A 414 -78.68 -2.76 3.45
CA MET A 414 -80.06 -2.35 3.78
C MET A 414 -80.82 -2.00 2.51
#